data_AF-A0AAE8U1Z2-F1
#
_entry.id   AF-A0AAE8U1Z2-F1
#
_cell.length_a   1.000
_cell.length_b   1.000
_cell.length_c   1.000
_cell.angle_alpha   90.00
_cell.angle_beta   90.00
_cell.angle_gamma   90.00
#
_symmetry.space_group_name_H-M   'P 1'
#
loop_
_entity.id
_entity.type
_entity.pdbx_description
1 polymer ?
#
loop_
_entity_poly.entity_id
_entity_poly.type
_entity_poly.pdbx_seq_one_letter_code
_entity_poly.pdbx_strand_id
1 'polypeptide(L)'
;MEIEQRTIDFIPEAERYGKERDLFPVWFGANVNLTSLVTGALLVSMGLNLFWAVISIVVGVSIGTILVASHSVQGPRLGIPQMIQSRAQFGVLGAIFPMLFVMFIYFGFSVSNTLLAAQTVNGVVAVAMSRCLINGRKVACR
;
A
#
# COMPACT_ATOMS: atom_id res chain seq x y z
N MET A 1 -19.80 -9.92 -15.76
CA MET A 1 -19.13 -8.74 -15.16
C MET A 1 -19.89 -7.56 -15.71
N GLU A 2 -20.84 -7.04 -14.94
CA GLU A 2 -21.53 -5.79 -15.31
C GLU A 2 -20.53 -4.64 -15.20
N ILE A 3 -20.59 -3.70 -16.14
CA ILE A 3 -19.72 -2.53 -16.13
C ILE A 3 -20.22 -1.61 -15.01
N GLU A 4 -19.31 -1.23 -14.12
CA GLU A 4 -19.52 -0.24 -13.06
C GLU A 4 -19.92 1.11 -13.69
N GLN A 5 -21.04 1.70 -13.25
CA GLN A 5 -21.62 2.93 -13.84
C GLN A 5 -21.45 4.15 -12.92
N ARG A 6 -21.10 3.95 -11.65
CA ARG A 6 -21.10 4.92 -10.54
C ARG A 6 -19.66 5.21 -10.10
N THR A 7 -18.94 5.98 -10.91
CA THR A 7 -17.56 6.38 -10.61
C THR A 7 -17.43 7.17 -9.29
N ILE A 8 -18.14 8.30 -9.17
CA ILE A 8 -18.03 9.23 -8.03
C ILE A 8 -19.38 9.51 -7.36
N ASP A 9 -20.45 8.97 -7.92
CA ASP A 9 -21.81 9.22 -7.47
C ASP A 9 -22.11 8.53 -6.15
N PHE A 10 -23.18 8.99 -5.50
CA PHE A 10 -23.70 8.37 -4.30
C PHE A 10 -24.20 6.94 -4.58
N ILE A 11 -23.84 6.01 -3.71
CA ILE A 11 -24.27 4.61 -3.76
C ILE A 11 -25.50 4.42 -2.85
N PRO A 12 -26.69 4.10 -3.40
CA PRO A 12 -27.90 3.80 -2.62
C PRO A 12 -27.74 2.58 -1.70
N GLU A 13 -28.48 2.52 -0.60
CA GLU A 13 -28.38 1.41 0.36
C GLU A 13 -28.64 0.03 -0.27
N ALA A 14 -29.56 -0.05 -1.23
CA ALA A 14 -29.87 -1.30 -1.93
C ALA A 14 -28.69 -1.87 -2.76
N GLU A 15 -27.73 -1.02 -3.13
CA GLU A 15 -26.54 -1.39 -3.90
C GLU A 15 -25.31 -1.65 -3.00
N ARG A 16 -25.46 -1.60 -1.66
CA ARG A 16 -24.38 -1.83 -0.69
C ARG A 16 -24.35 -3.29 -0.24
N TYR A 17 -23.79 -4.17 -1.07
CA TYR A 17 -23.74 -5.62 -0.82
C TYR A 17 -22.40 -6.15 -0.30
N GLY A 18 -21.38 -5.29 -0.13
CA GLY A 18 -20.05 -5.70 0.35
C GLY A 18 -20.03 -6.13 1.81
N LYS A 19 -19.31 -7.20 2.13
CA LYS A 19 -19.13 -7.71 3.51
C LYS A 19 -17.76 -7.32 4.06
N GLU A 20 -17.63 -7.29 5.38
CA GLU A 20 -16.38 -6.91 6.07
C GLU A 20 -15.22 -7.83 5.69
N ARG A 21 -15.51 -9.12 5.48
CA ARG A 21 -14.52 -10.11 5.03
C ARG A 21 -13.99 -9.87 3.62
N ASP A 22 -14.75 -9.16 2.78
CA ASP A 22 -14.36 -8.86 1.41
C ASP A 22 -13.25 -7.78 1.39
N LEU A 23 -13.04 -7.07 2.51
CA LEU A 23 -11.95 -6.12 2.68
C LEU A 23 -10.58 -6.79 2.82
N PHE A 24 -10.52 -8.01 3.35
CA PHE A 24 -9.24 -8.71 3.54
C PHE A 24 -8.42 -8.83 2.25
N PRO A 25 -8.94 -9.40 1.14
CA PRO A 25 -8.16 -9.52 -0.09
C PRO A 25 -7.79 -8.15 -0.69
N VAL A 26 -8.65 -7.14 -0.55
CA VAL A 26 -8.38 -5.77 -1.02
C VAL A 26 -7.17 -5.19 -0.30
N TRP A 27 -7.16 -5.25 1.03
CA TRP A 27 -6.07 -4.72 1.83
C TRP A 27 -4.81 -5.57 1.75
N PHE A 28 -4.95 -6.89 1.76
CA PHE A 28 -3.82 -7.80 1.60
C PHE A 28 -3.12 -7.54 0.26
N GLY A 29 -3.86 -7.52 -0.85
CA GLY A 29 -3.31 -7.25 -2.18
C GLY A 29 -2.63 -5.88 -2.27
N ALA A 30 -3.21 -4.84 -1.67
CA ALA A 30 -2.61 -3.51 -1.65
C ALA A 30 -1.31 -3.41 -0.83
N ASN A 31 -1.18 -4.23 0.23
CA ASN A 31 -0.05 -4.17 1.17
C ASN A 31 1.07 -5.19 0.89
N VAL A 32 0.85 -6.18 0.03
CA VAL A 32 1.92 -7.08 -0.45
C VAL A 32 2.76 -6.34 -1.48
N ASN A 33 3.65 -5.48 -1.00
CA ASN A 33 4.57 -4.69 -1.80
C ASN A 33 5.99 -4.73 -1.22
N LEU A 34 6.97 -4.43 -2.09
CA LEU A 34 8.39 -4.52 -1.75
C LEU A 34 8.78 -3.52 -0.65
N THR A 35 8.18 -2.34 -0.65
CA THR A 35 8.40 -1.32 0.39
C THR A 35 8.05 -1.88 1.77
N SER A 36 6.88 -2.51 1.92
CA SER A 36 6.45 -3.10 3.19
C SER A 36 7.40 -4.20 3.68
N LEU A 37 7.91 -5.03 2.76
CA LEU A 37 8.89 -6.06 3.09
C LEU A 37 10.21 -5.46 3.58
N VAL A 38 10.76 -4.48 2.86
CA VAL A 38 12.04 -3.83 3.20
C VAL A 38 11.93 -3.06 4.51
N THR A 39 10.82 -2.36 4.74
CA THR A 39 10.57 -1.65 6.01
C THR A 39 10.50 -2.62 7.19
N GLY A 40 9.89 -3.80 7.03
CA GLY A 40 9.91 -4.83 8.08
C GLY A 40 11.32 -5.39 8.34
N ALA A 41 12.08 -5.67 7.29
CA ALA A 41 13.46 -6.15 7.39
C ALA A 41 14.40 -5.12 8.04
N LEU A 42 14.11 -3.82 7.91
CA LEU A 42 14.90 -2.75 8.51
C LEU A 42 15.03 -2.91 10.02
N LEU A 43 13.97 -3.34 10.71
CA LEU A 43 13.99 -3.56 12.17
C LEU A 43 15.06 -4.58 12.58
N VAL A 44 15.18 -5.67 11.81
CA VAL A 44 16.20 -6.70 12.08
C VAL A 44 17.60 -6.17 11.77
N SER A 45 17.75 -5.41 10.68
CA SER A 45 19.04 -4.79 10.34
C SER A 45 19.52 -3.76 11.37
N MET A 46 18.59 -3.16 12.12
CA MET A 46 18.88 -2.23 13.22
C MET A 46 19.26 -2.95 14.53
N GLY A 47 19.34 -4.28 14.54
CA GLY A 47 19.80 -5.07 15.69
C GLY A 47 18.69 -5.74 16.50
N LEU A 48 17.42 -5.63 16.07
CA LEU A 48 16.32 -6.32 16.73
C LEU A 48 16.28 -7.79 16.30
N ASN A 49 16.04 -8.72 17.23
CA ASN A 49 15.81 -10.11 16.83
C ASN A 49 14.46 -10.24 16.08
N LEU A 50 14.28 -11.33 15.32
CA LEU A 50 13.08 -11.53 14.51
C LEU A 50 11.79 -11.54 15.35
N PHE A 51 11.83 -12.13 16.55
CA PHE A 51 10.68 -12.21 17.44
C PHE A 51 10.20 -10.82 17.89
N TRP A 52 11.11 -9.98 18.36
CA TRP A 52 10.83 -8.61 18.80
C TRP A 52 10.50 -7.69 17.62
N ALA A 53 11.08 -7.93 16.43
CA ALA A 53 10.69 -7.23 15.21
C ALA A 53 9.22 -7.51 14.84
N VAL A 54 8.80 -8.77 14.84
CA VAL A 54 7.40 -9.14 14.57
C VAL A 54 6.46 -8.55 15.60
N ILE A 55 6.79 -8.63 16.90
CA ILE A 55 5.95 -8.01 17.96
C ILE A 55 5.86 -6.50 17.75
N SER A 56 6.96 -5.83 17.45
CA SER A 56 6.98 -4.38 17.24
C SER A 56 6.13 -3.97 16.03
N ILE A 57 6.19 -4.74 14.94
CA ILE A 57 5.33 -4.55 13.76
C ILE A 57 3.87 -4.73 14.14
N VAL A 58 3.51 -5.82 14.81
CA VAL A 58 2.11 -6.09 15.20
C VAL A 58 1.58 -4.99 16.10
N VAL A 59 2.34 -4.55 17.10
CA VAL A 59 1.94 -3.48 18.01
C VAL A 59 1.80 -2.14 17.27
N GLY A 60 2.80 -1.76 16.48
CA GLY A 60 2.78 -0.52 15.71
C GLY A 60 1.63 -0.45 14.72
N VAL A 61 1.41 -1.53 13.96
CA VAL A 61 0.27 -1.65 13.05
C VAL A 61 -1.04 -1.60 13.81
N SER A 62 -1.19 -2.35 14.91
CA SER A 62 -2.43 -2.35 15.71
C SER A 62 -2.79 -0.95 16.19
N ILE A 63 -1.81 -0.19 16.70
CA ILE A 63 -2.02 1.19 17.16
C ILE A 63 -2.42 2.10 15.98
N GLY A 64 -1.69 2.04 14.87
CA GLY A 64 -1.97 2.87 13.70
C GLY A 64 -3.33 2.57 13.05
N THR A 65 -3.73 1.29 13.02
CA THR A 65 -4.98 0.86 12.41
C THR A 65 -6.21 1.30 13.19
N ILE A 66 -6.13 1.60 14.50
CA ILE A 66 -7.29 2.07 15.28
C ILE A 66 -7.95 3.31 14.64
N LEU A 67 -7.14 4.29 14.24
CA LEU A 67 -7.64 5.52 13.61
C LEU A 67 -8.23 5.23 12.22
N VAL A 68 -7.55 4.38 11.43
CA VAL A 68 -7.98 4.01 10.07
C VAL A 68 -9.28 3.20 10.11
N ALA A 69 -9.39 2.25 11.03
CA ALA A 69 -10.59 1.44 11.25
C ALA A 69 -11.78 2.29 11.71
N SER A 70 -11.54 3.31 12.54
CA SER A 70 -12.58 4.26 12.93
C SER A 70 -13.11 5.05 11.72
N HIS A 71 -12.22 5.43 10.80
CA HIS A 71 -12.60 6.12 9.56
C HIS A 71 -13.27 5.21 8.53
N SER A 72 -12.94 3.91 8.46
CA SER A 72 -13.51 3.00 7.46
C SER A 72 -15.03 2.85 7.59
N VAL A 73 -15.58 3.07 8.79
CA VAL A 73 -17.04 3.07 9.08
C VAL A 73 -17.78 4.18 8.31
N GLN A 74 -17.09 5.26 7.92
CA GLN A 74 -17.71 6.38 7.21
C GLN A 74 -18.14 6.01 5.79
N GLY A 75 -17.40 5.13 5.11
CA GLY A 75 -17.67 4.72 3.72
C GLY A 75 -19.07 4.11 3.54
N PRO A 76 -19.41 3.01 4.23
CA PRO A 76 -20.72 2.36 4.13
C PRO A 76 -21.89 3.22 4.62
N ARG A 77 -21.64 4.16 5.55
CA ARG A 77 -22.69 5.06 6.08
C ARG A 77 -23.03 6.18 5.11
N LEU A 78 -22.00 6.86 4.59
CA LEU A 78 -22.18 8.04 3.76
C LEU A 78 -22.42 7.71 2.28
N GLY A 79 -21.96 6.55 1.80
CA GLY A 79 -22.15 6.13 0.42
C GLY A 79 -21.49 7.04 -0.62
N ILE A 80 -20.56 7.90 -0.21
CA ILE A 80 -19.82 8.84 -1.07
C ILE A 80 -18.30 8.64 -0.92
N PRO A 81 -17.51 8.90 -1.98
CA PRO A 81 -16.06 8.81 -1.93
C PRO A 81 -15.43 9.74 -0.88
N GLN A 82 -14.35 9.29 -0.24
CA GLN A 82 -13.63 10.04 0.81
C GLN A 82 -13.21 11.45 0.36
N MET A 83 -12.85 11.61 -0.92
CA MET A 83 -12.48 12.92 -1.50
C MET A 83 -13.64 13.92 -1.58
N ILE A 84 -14.88 13.44 -1.64
CA ILE A 84 -16.07 14.30 -1.59
C ILE A 84 -16.41 14.63 -0.13
N GLN A 85 -16.19 13.70 0.80
CA GLN A 85 -16.44 13.91 2.24
C GLN A 85 -15.60 15.06 2.82
N SER A 86 -14.36 15.25 2.35
CA SER A 86 -13.51 16.37 2.81
C SER A 86 -14.11 17.74 2.52
N ARG A 87 -14.96 17.87 1.49
CA ARG A 87 -15.64 19.13 1.16
C ARG A 87 -16.62 19.58 2.24
N ALA A 88 -17.15 18.67 3.05
CA ALA A 88 -18.04 19.03 4.16
C ALA A 88 -17.30 19.78 5.28
N GLN A 89 -16.01 19.49 5.50
CA GLN A 89 -15.21 20.11 6.56
C GLN A 89 -14.45 21.35 6.06
N PHE A 90 -13.93 21.29 4.83
CA PHE A 90 -13.05 22.33 4.28
C PHE A 90 -13.71 23.20 3.20
N GLY A 91 -14.94 22.88 2.79
CA GLY A 91 -15.56 23.49 1.62
C GLY A 91 -14.99 22.98 0.29
N VAL A 92 -15.55 23.43 -0.83
CA VAL A 92 -15.15 22.97 -2.18
C VAL A 92 -13.70 23.34 -2.50
N LEU A 93 -13.30 24.58 -2.19
CA LEU A 93 -11.93 25.04 -2.43
C LEU A 93 -10.96 24.54 -1.36
N GLY A 94 -11.36 24.47 -0.08
CA GLY A 94 -10.48 24.01 0.98
C GLY A 94 -10.18 22.51 0.90
N ALA A 95 -11.02 21.71 0.23
CA ALA A 95 -10.73 20.29 -0.03
C ALA A 95 -9.46 20.06 -0.89
N ILE A 96 -8.95 21.10 -1.57
CA ILE A 96 -7.66 21.05 -2.28
C ILE A 96 -6.51 20.82 -1.29
N PHE A 97 -6.61 21.34 -0.07
CA PHE A 97 -5.55 21.20 0.93
C PHE A 97 -5.22 19.73 1.26
N PRO A 98 -6.17 18.90 1.76
CA PRO A 98 -5.89 17.49 2.00
C PRO A 98 -5.57 16.72 0.71
N MET A 99 -6.10 17.15 -0.45
CA MET A 99 -5.78 16.54 -1.74
C MET A 99 -4.30 16.66 -2.10
N LEU A 100 -3.68 17.81 -1.85
CA LEU A 100 -2.24 18.01 -2.07
C LEU A 100 -1.39 17.10 -1.19
N PHE A 101 -1.75 16.92 0.08
CA PHE A 101 -1.05 15.99 0.97
C PHE A 101 -1.16 14.54 0.48
N VAL A 102 -2.36 14.12 0.08
CA VAL A 102 -2.58 12.78 -0.46
C VAL A 102 -1.78 12.55 -1.74
N MET A 103 -1.75 13.52 -2.66
CA MET A 103 -0.92 13.45 -3.88
C MET A 103 0.56 13.30 -3.54
N PHE A 104 1.07 14.08 -2.58
CA PHE A 104 2.46 14.00 -2.16
C PHE A 104 2.81 12.65 -1.54
N ILE A 105 1.94 12.11 -0.68
CA ILE A 105 2.12 10.79 -0.06
C ILE A 105 2.15 9.69 -1.14
N TYR A 106 1.21 9.70 -2.09
CA TYR A 106 1.19 8.69 -3.16
C TYR A 106 2.37 8.81 -4.13
N PHE A 107 2.82 10.03 -4.40
CA PHE A 107 4.03 10.25 -5.18
C PHE A 107 5.25 9.65 -4.47
N GLY A 108 5.44 9.96 -3.19
CA GLY A 108 6.52 9.39 -2.38
C GLY A 108 6.47 7.86 -2.35
N PHE A 109 5.28 7.29 -2.11
CA PHE A 109 5.09 5.83 -2.11
C PHE A 109 5.44 5.20 -3.47
N SER A 110 5.04 5.83 -4.58
CA SER A 110 5.34 5.34 -5.93
C SER A 110 6.84 5.40 -6.24
N VAL A 111 7.51 6.48 -5.84
CA VAL A 111 8.97 6.64 -5.97
C VAL A 111 9.70 5.57 -5.16
N SER A 112 9.31 5.33 -3.91
CA SER A 112 9.93 4.31 -3.06
C SER A 112 9.78 2.90 -3.64
N ASN A 113 8.58 2.53 -4.11
CA ASN A 113 8.37 1.21 -4.72
C ASN A 113 9.22 1.03 -5.98
N THR A 114 9.27 2.05 -6.85
CA THR A 114 10.04 1.98 -8.10
C THR A 114 11.55 1.92 -7.83
N LEU A 115 12.05 2.70 -6.87
CA LEU A 115 13.46 2.71 -6.49
C LEU A 115 13.90 1.36 -5.92
N LEU A 116 13.14 0.79 -4.98
CA LEU A 116 13.44 -0.51 -4.39
C LEU A 116 13.37 -1.62 -5.45
N ALA A 117 12.41 -1.55 -6.37
CA ALA A 117 12.32 -2.50 -7.47
C ALA A 117 13.58 -2.43 -8.37
N ALA A 118 14.02 -1.23 -8.75
CA ALA A 118 15.22 -1.05 -9.54
C ALA A 118 16.49 -1.58 -8.84
N GLN A 119 16.64 -1.30 -7.54
CA GLN A 119 17.76 -1.80 -6.74
C GLN A 119 17.75 -3.33 -6.65
N THR A 120 16.58 -3.93 -6.46
CA THR A 120 16.43 -5.38 -6.36
C THR A 120 16.78 -6.06 -7.68
N VAL A 121 16.29 -5.53 -8.80
CA VAL A 121 16.61 -6.06 -10.14
C VAL A 121 18.12 -5.97 -10.42
N ASN A 122 18.74 -4.83 -10.14
CA ASN A 122 20.19 -4.65 -10.31
C ASN A 122 21.00 -5.64 -9.47
N GLY A 123 20.59 -5.88 -8.21
CA GLY A 123 21.23 -6.85 -7.33
C GLY A 123 21.12 -8.29 -7.85
N VAL A 124 19.95 -8.69 -8.34
CA VAL A 124 19.71 -10.03 -8.89
C VAL A 124 20.52 -10.25 -10.17
N VAL A 125 20.53 -9.28 -11.09
CA VAL A 125 21.29 -9.36 -12.34
C VAL A 125 22.80 -9.43 -12.06
N ALA A 126 23.30 -8.62 -11.13
CA ALA A 126 24.72 -8.65 -10.75
C ALA A 126 25.13 -10.03 -10.20
N VAL A 127 24.33 -10.61 -9.29
CA VAL A 127 24.60 -11.95 -8.73
C VAL A 127 24.51 -13.04 -9.80
N ALA A 128 23.54 -12.96 -10.71
CA ALA A 128 23.41 -13.90 -11.82
C ALA A 128 24.64 -13.86 -12.74
N MET A 129 25.14 -12.66 -13.05
CA MET A 129 26.32 -12.47 -13.88
C MET A 129 27.61 -12.96 -13.19
N SER A 130 27.77 -12.67 -11.89
CA SER A 130 28.90 -13.21 -11.10
C SER A 130 28.89 -14.74 -11.05
N ARG A 131 27.72 -15.36 -10.86
CA ARG A 131 27.58 -16.84 -10.89
C ARG A 131 27.87 -17.41 -12.27
N CYS A 132 27.48 -16.73 -13.34
CA CYS A 132 27.76 -17.15 -14.72
C CYS A 132 29.26 -17.11 -15.05
N LEU A 133 29.97 -16.07 -14.58
CA LEU A 133 31.42 -15.95 -14.73
C LEU A 133 32.19 -17.02 -13.95
N ILE A 134 31.78 -17.31 -12.71
CA ILE A 134 32.44 -18.31 -11.86
C ILE A 134 32.21 -19.75 -12.36
N ASN A 135 31.01 -20.05 -12.86
CA ASN A 135 30.62 -21.43 -13.19
C ASN A 135 30.90 -21.83 -14.66
N GLY A 136 31.58 -20.97 -15.44
CA GLY A 136 32.13 -21.29 -16.76
C GLY A 136 31.14 -21.64 -17.88
N ARG A 137 29.83 -21.70 -17.63
CA ARG A 137 28.80 -21.97 -18.64
C ARG A 137 28.48 -20.72 -19.46
N LYS A 138 29.33 -20.45 -20.47
CA LYS A 138 29.21 -19.33 -21.42
C LYS A 138 27.90 -19.26 -22.22
N VAL A 139 27.07 -20.31 -22.22
CA VAL A 139 25.87 -20.41 -23.09
C VAL A 139 24.67 -19.61 -22.54
N ALA A 140 24.65 -19.25 -21.26
CA ALA A 140 23.53 -18.53 -20.62
C ALA A 140 23.79 -17.02 -20.39
N CYS A 141 24.93 -16.50 -20.87
CA CYS A 141 25.39 -15.12 -20.64
C CYS A 141 25.30 -14.24 -21.91
N ARG A 142 24.33 -14.50 -22.80
CA ARG A 142 24.07 -13.67 -23.99
C ARG A 142 22.70 -13.04 -23.91
#